data_AF-A0A2N5AEU3-F1
#
_entry.id   AF-A0A2N5AEU3-F1
#
_cell.length_a   1.000
_cell.length_b   1.000
_cell.length_c   1.000
_cell.angle_alpha   90.00
_cell.angle_beta   90.00
_cell.angle_gamma   90.00
#
_symmetry.space_group_name_H-M   'P 1'
#
loop_
_entity.id
_entity.type
_entity.pdbx_description
1 polymer ?
#
loop_
_entity_poly.entity_id
_entity_poly.type
_entity_poly.pdbx_seq_one_letter_code
_entity_poly.pdbx_strand_id
1 'polypeptide(L)'
;LEISPNLWAGVGLARGGAGTALVGDAATVAERINEYAALGIDSFIFSGYPHLEEAYRVGELLFPLLDVAVPSIPQPQNLRLQGKAVANEFIPRKVAQS
;
A
#
# COMPACT_ATOMS: atom_id res chain seq x y z
N LEU A 1 -2.74 -9.04 -27.64
CA LEU A 1 -3.29 -8.20 -26.54
C LEU A 1 -2.18 -7.53 -25.72
N GLU A 2 -0.94 -7.63 -26.15
CA GLU A 2 0.17 -6.89 -25.56
C GLU A 2 0.16 -5.46 -26.10
N ILE A 3 0.31 -4.48 -25.20
CA ILE A 3 0.34 -3.05 -25.53
C ILE A 3 1.78 -2.59 -25.74
N SER A 4 2.69 -3.12 -24.93
CA SER A 4 4.15 -2.97 -25.04
C SER A 4 4.82 -4.14 -24.31
N PRO A 5 6.13 -4.39 -24.49
CA PRO A 5 6.80 -5.51 -23.84
C PRO A 5 6.55 -5.55 -22.33
N ASN A 6 5.95 -6.63 -21.86
CA ASN A 6 5.57 -6.88 -20.46
C ASN A 6 4.36 -6.06 -19.95
N LEU A 7 3.60 -5.39 -20.84
CA LEU A 7 2.35 -4.72 -20.53
C LEU A 7 1.20 -5.34 -21.32
N TRP A 8 0.34 -6.09 -20.63
CA TRP A 8 -0.69 -6.92 -21.25
C TRP A 8 -2.10 -6.44 -20.94
N ALA A 9 -2.91 -6.16 -21.96
CA ALA A 9 -4.28 -5.65 -21.82
C ALA A 9 -5.36 -6.75 -21.68
N GLY A 10 -5.00 -8.02 -21.73
CA GLY A 10 -5.99 -9.09 -21.70
C GLY A 10 -6.72 -9.23 -20.35
N VAL A 11 -6.17 -8.68 -19.26
CA VAL A 11 -6.87 -8.62 -17.97
C VAL A 11 -8.18 -7.81 -18.06
N GLY A 12 -8.20 -6.76 -18.90
CA GLY A 12 -9.38 -5.92 -19.12
C GLY A 12 -10.52 -6.62 -19.87
N LEU A 13 -10.29 -7.78 -20.47
CA LEU A 13 -11.33 -8.58 -21.14
C LEU A 13 -12.04 -9.54 -20.19
N ALA A 14 -11.42 -9.86 -19.04
CA ALA A 14 -11.88 -10.93 -18.15
C ALA A 14 -12.65 -10.43 -16.93
N ARG A 15 -12.45 -9.18 -16.49
CA ARG A 15 -13.13 -8.63 -15.30
C ARG A 15 -13.11 -7.09 -15.26
N GLY A 16 -14.01 -6.50 -14.46
CA GLY A 16 -13.87 -5.12 -14.00
C GLY A 16 -12.69 -4.98 -13.02
N GLY A 17 -11.81 -4.01 -13.28
CA GLY A 17 -10.55 -3.81 -12.54
C GLY A 17 -9.53 -3.01 -13.37
N ALA A 18 -8.24 -3.28 -13.18
CA ALA A 18 -7.20 -2.69 -14.01
C ALA A 18 -7.33 -3.16 -15.47
N GLY A 19 -7.21 -2.22 -16.42
CA GLY A 19 -7.31 -2.52 -17.85
C GLY A 19 -6.04 -3.15 -18.45
N THR A 20 -4.91 -3.10 -17.72
CA THR A 20 -3.62 -3.66 -18.14
C THR A 20 -2.91 -4.30 -16.95
N ALA A 21 -2.02 -5.26 -17.23
CA ALA A 21 -1.21 -5.96 -16.24
C ALA A 21 0.26 -5.94 -16.66
N LEU A 22 1.16 -5.75 -15.70
CA LEU A 22 2.59 -6.00 -15.88
C LEU A 22 2.83 -7.51 -15.76
N VAL A 23 3.43 -8.14 -16.77
CA VAL A 23 3.60 -9.60 -16.83
C VAL A 23 5.04 -9.93 -17.20
N GLY A 24 5.73 -10.68 -16.35
CA GLY A 24 7.13 -11.07 -16.53
C GLY A 24 7.71 -11.68 -15.25
N ASP A 25 9.02 -11.88 -15.22
CA ASP A 25 9.72 -12.14 -13.96
C ASP A 25 9.82 -10.88 -13.10
N ALA A 26 10.22 -11.03 -11.83
CA ALA A 26 10.24 -9.92 -10.88
C ALA A 26 11.20 -8.79 -11.30
N ALA A 27 12.34 -9.12 -11.92
CA ALA A 27 13.31 -8.13 -12.38
C ALA A 27 12.75 -7.30 -13.54
N THR A 28 12.11 -7.95 -14.49
CA THR A 28 11.48 -7.32 -15.65
C THR A 28 10.32 -6.41 -15.22
N VAL A 29 9.51 -6.86 -14.26
CA VAL A 29 8.42 -6.05 -13.71
C VAL A 29 8.97 -4.85 -12.92
N ALA A 30 10.05 -5.03 -12.16
CA ALA A 30 10.71 -3.95 -11.43
C ALA A 30 11.27 -2.87 -12.36
N GLU A 31 11.88 -3.26 -13.48
CA GLU A 31 12.36 -2.32 -14.50
C GLU A 31 11.21 -1.44 -15.03
N ARG A 32 10.07 -2.04 -15.37
CA ARG A 32 8.88 -1.30 -15.82
C ARG A 32 8.33 -0.35 -14.76
N ILE A 33 8.31 -0.76 -13.50
CA ILE A 33 7.88 0.11 -12.39
C ILE A 33 8.84 1.29 -12.24
N ASN A 34 10.14 1.07 -12.34
CA ASN A 34 11.15 2.12 -12.28
C ASN A 34 11.07 3.09 -13.47
N GLU A 35 10.72 2.61 -14.67
CA GLU A 35 10.44 3.49 -15.82
C GLU A 35 9.25 4.42 -15.52
N TYR A 36 8.16 3.89 -14.96
CA TYR A 36 7.03 4.71 -14.52
C TYR A 36 7.42 5.69 -13.40
N ALA A 37 8.24 5.26 -12.45
CA ALA A 37 8.74 6.11 -11.38
C ALA A 37 9.63 7.26 -11.91
N ALA A 38 10.46 6.99 -12.92
CA ALA A 38 11.28 8.00 -13.59
C ALA A 38 10.44 9.06 -14.32
N LEU A 39 9.18 8.75 -14.67
CA LEU A 39 8.22 9.71 -15.21
C LEU A 39 7.50 10.53 -14.11
N GLY A 40 7.85 10.34 -12.84
CA GLY A 40 7.30 11.07 -11.70
C GLY A 40 6.11 10.38 -11.03
N ILE A 41 5.85 9.10 -11.31
CA ILE A 41 4.82 8.32 -10.60
C ILE A 41 5.40 7.81 -9.28
N ASP A 42 4.87 8.26 -8.15
CA ASP A 42 5.33 7.85 -6.81
C ASP A 42 4.47 6.75 -6.17
N SER A 43 3.27 6.51 -6.71
CA SER A 43 2.25 5.66 -6.10
C SER A 43 1.71 4.66 -7.11
N PHE A 44 1.73 3.38 -6.73
CA PHE A 44 1.28 2.28 -7.56
C PHE A 44 0.17 1.49 -6.88
N ILE A 45 -0.98 1.38 -7.54
CA ILE A 45 -2.12 0.57 -7.07
C ILE A 45 -2.13 -0.74 -7.84
N PHE A 46 -1.68 -1.81 -7.19
CA PHE A 46 -1.62 -3.15 -7.78
C PHE A 46 -2.83 -4.01 -7.40
N SER A 47 -3.16 -4.95 -8.30
CA SER A 47 -4.12 -6.02 -8.06
C SER A 47 -3.65 -7.28 -8.76
N GLY A 48 -3.78 -8.44 -8.11
CA GLY A 48 -3.45 -9.75 -8.67
C GLY A 48 -4.49 -10.80 -8.31
N TYR A 49 -4.45 -11.96 -8.96
CA TYR A 49 -5.42 -13.04 -8.76
C TYR A 49 -4.75 -14.38 -8.46
N PRO A 50 -5.15 -15.07 -7.37
CA PRO A 50 -6.01 -14.57 -6.30
C PRO A 50 -5.26 -13.51 -5.45
N HIS A 51 -6.01 -12.59 -4.84
CA HIS A 51 -5.42 -11.35 -4.28
C HIS A 51 -4.48 -11.61 -3.10
N LEU A 52 -4.77 -12.61 -2.28
CA LEU A 52 -3.96 -12.91 -1.10
C LEU A 52 -2.59 -13.42 -1.51
N GLU A 53 -2.55 -14.45 -2.34
CA GLU A 53 -1.35 -15.11 -2.82
C GLU A 53 -0.49 -14.13 -3.64
N GLU A 54 -1.11 -13.31 -4.48
CA GLU A 54 -0.38 -12.33 -5.28
C GLU A 54 0.15 -11.16 -4.44
N ALA A 55 -0.52 -10.80 -3.33
CA ALA A 55 0.05 -9.83 -2.39
C ALA A 55 1.36 -10.34 -1.77
N TYR A 56 1.42 -11.62 -1.38
CA TYR A 56 2.67 -12.24 -0.93
C TYR A 56 3.71 -12.28 -2.05
N ARG A 57 3.32 -12.71 -3.26
CA ARG A 57 4.26 -12.80 -4.39
C ARG A 57 4.91 -11.46 -4.73
N VAL A 58 4.13 -10.38 -4.73
CA VAL A 58 4.65 -9.02 -4.92
C VAL A 58 5.57 -8.62 -3.77
N GLY A 59 5.15 -8.85 -2.52
CA GLY A 59 5.97 -8.52 -1.35
C GLY A 59 7.29 -9.30 -1.26
N GLU A 60 7.29 -10.57 -1.67
CA GLU A 60 8.46 -11.46 -1.55
C GLU A 60 9.41 -11.34 -2.74
N LEU A 61 8.89 -11.21 -3.96
CA LEU A 61 9.71 -11.24 -5.18
C LEU A 61 10.04 -9.85 -5.72
N LEU A 62 9.11 -8.91 -5.60
CA LEU A 62 9.21 -7.61 -6.29
C LEU A 62 9.73 -6.51 -5.38
N PHE A 63 9.24 -6.42 -4.13
CA PHE A 63 9.69 -5.38 -3.20
C PHE A 63 11.20 -5.36 -2.94
N PRO A 64 11.92 -6.51 -2.86
CA PRO A 64 13.39 -6.49 -2.72
C PRO A 64 14.14 -5.84 -3.88
N LEU A 65 13.49 -5.66 -5.03
CA LEU A 65 14.07 -5.08 -6.25
C LEU A 65 13.68 -3.60 -6.45
N LEU A 66 12.91 -3.02 -5.51
CA LEU A 66 12.38 -1.67 -5.59
C LEU A 66 12.72 -0.87 -4.33
N ASP A 67 12.77 0.46 -4.46
CA ASP A 67 12.87 1.36 -3.32
C ASP A 67 11.47 1.64 -2.74
N VAL A 68 10.97 0.69 -1.97
CA VAL A 68 9.59 0.74 -1.43
C VAL A 68 9.53 1.59 -0.17
N ALA A 69 8.64 2.60 -0.18
CA ALA A 69 8.34 3.38 1.01
C ALA A 69 7.65 2.52 2.09
N VAL A 70 8.31 2.32 3.23
CA VAL A 70 7.75 1.58 4.37
C VAL A 70 7.04 2.55 5.33
N PRO A 71 5.72 2.43 5.53
CA PRO A 71 4.98 3.33 6.41
C PRO A 71 5.35 3.11 7.88
N SER A 72 5.47 4.21 8.63
CA SER A 72 5.62 4.18 10.09
C SER A 72 4.27 3.99 10.78
N ILE A 73 4.24 3.24 11.88
CA ILE A 73 3.07 3.17 12.76
C ILE A 73 2.89 4.55 13.44
N PRO A 74 1.75 5.24 13.27
CA PRO A 74 1.52 6.52 13.92
C PRO A 74 1.58 6.41 15.44
N GLN A 75 2.32 7.31 16.08
CA GLN A 75 2.38 7.35 17.54
C GLN A 75 1.07 7.91 18.12
N PRO A 76 0.58 7.37 19.25
CA PRO A 76 -0.57 7.93 19.94
C PRO A 76 -0.32 9.40 20.28
N GLN A 77 -1.28 10.27 19.96
CA GLN A 77 -1.19 11.67 20.36
C GLN A 77 -1.40 11.77 21.87
N ASN A 78 -0.45 12.39 22.58
CA ASN A 78 -0.64 12.73 23.97
C ASN A 78 -1.74 13.80 24.08
N LEU A 79 -2.94 13.39 24.49
CA LEU A 79 -4.03 14.29 24.81
C LEU A 79 -3.61 15.20 25.97
N ARG A 80 -3.18 16.42 25.66
CA ARG A 80 -3.09 17.48 26.66
C ARG A 80 -4.52 17.89 26.99
N LEU A 81 -4.94 17.61 28.22
CA LEU A 81 -6.20 18.09 28.81
C LEU A 81 -6.20 19.63 28.89
N GLN A 82 -6.39 20.30 27.76
CA GLN A 82 -6.83 21.69 27.70
C GLN A 82 -8.36 21.63 27.63
N GLY A 83 -9.01 21.70 28.80
CA GLY A 83 -10.45 21.96 28.98
C GLY A 83 -11.41 21.40 27.91
N LYS A 84 -12.10 20.31 28.28
CA LYS A 84 -13.02 19.48 27.50
C LYS A 84 -12.35 18.45 26.60
N ALA A 85 -12.00 17.34 27.23
CA ALA A 85 -12.03 16.07 26.54
C ALA A 85 -13.48 15.58 26.40
N VAL A 86 -13.87 15.21 25.18
CA VAL A 86 -15.08 14.43 24.95
C VAL A 86 -14.70 12.97 25.11
N ALA A 87 -14.94 12.50 26.33
CA ALA A 87 -14.93 11.11 26.74
C ALA A 87 -15.69 10.21 25.75
N ASN A 88 -15.19 9.06 25.27
CA ASN A 88 -14.80 7.91 26.07
C ASN A 88 -13.57 8.12 26.98
N GLU A 89 -13.81 8.77 28.12
CA GLU A 89 -12.88 9.20 29.18
C GLU A 89 -13.68 9.35 30.48
N PHE A 90 -14.00 8.22 31.12
CA PHE A 90 -14.32 8.28 32.55
C PHE A 90 -13.10 7.80 33.32
N ILE A 91 -12.36 8.74 33.91
CA ILE A 91 -11.39 8.44 34.96
C ILE A 91 -11.88 9.14 36.23
N PRO A 92 -12.50 8.42 37.18
CA PRO A 92 -12.88 9.00 38.46
C PRO A 92 -11.62 9.39 39.24
N ARG A 93 -11.53 10.65 39.67
CA ARG A 93 -10.43 11.15 40.51
C ARG A 93 -10.45 10.44 41.85
N LYS A 94 -9.29 9.94 42.30
CA LYS A 94 -9.06 9.55 43.70
C LYS A 94 -9.31 10.76 44.59
N VAL A 95 -10.41 10.74 45.33
CA VAL A 95 -10.62 11.63 46.48
C VAL A 95 -9.83 11.03 47.64
N ALA A 96 -8.77 11.71 48.05
CA ALA A 96 -8.12 11.49 49.33
C ALA A 96 -7.96 12.85 50.03
N GLN A 97 -8.14 12.80 51.35
CA GLN A 97 -7.96 13.84 52.38
C GLN A 97 -9.22 14.70 52.65
N SER A 98 -9.75 14.81 53.86
CA SER A 98 -9.21 14.59 55.22
C SER A 98 -10.23 13.94 56.15
#